data_AF-A0A662ZFU1-F1
#
_entry.id   AF-A0A662ZFU1-F1
#
_cell.length_a   1.000
_cell.length_b   1.000
_cell.length_c   1.000
_cell.angle_alpha   90.00
_cell.angle_beta   90.00
_cell.angle_gamma   90.00
#
_symmetry.space_group_name_H-M   'P 1'
#
loop_
_entity.id
_entity.type
_entity.pdbx_description
1 polymer ?
#
loop_
_entity_poly.entity_id
_entity_poly.type
_entity_poly.pdbx_seq_one_letter_code
_entity_poly.pdbx_strand_id
1 'polypeptide(L)'
;KTKPILDEFFIFCQGIKDARCCLPKSRLSQGVQYVLDRSQELMNFLNDGNCDVSNNTAENSIRPFTVGRKNFLFNFTENGADVSAGYYTIIQTAIANGLAPYKYLEWLLTEISSVRPKNVLSNMSHLLPWSDKVPADCRSNNLEDLRQAETASED
;
A
#
# COMPACT_ATOMS: atom_id res chain seq x y z
N LYS A 1 13.77 -3.87 22.48
CA LYS A 1 15.22 -3.72 22.18
C LYS A 1 15.51 -2.58 21.20
N THR A 2 14.62 -2.30 20.24
CA THR A 2 14.83 -1.29 19.18
C THR A 2 14.63 0.16 19.63
N LYS A 3 13.70 0.43 20.55
CA LYS A 3 13.41 1.78 21.08
C LYS A 3 14.65 2.60 21.52
N PRO A 4 15.57 2.09 22.37
CA PRO A 4 16.72 2.88 22.80
C PRO A 4 17.66 3.27 21.64
N ILE A 5 17.76 2.45 20.59
CA ILE A 5 18.58 2.76 19.41
C ILE A 5 17.97 3.94 18.64
N LEU A 6 16.65 3.98 18.54
CA LEU A 6 15.94 5.09 17.90
C LEU A 6 16.06 6.37 18.73
N ASP A 7 15.93 6.26 20.05
CA ASP A 7 16.10 7.40 20.95
C ASP A 7 17.52 8.01 20.80
N GLU A 8 18.56 7.16 20.76
CA GLU A 8 19.94 7.58 20.50
C GLU A 8 20.09 8.26 19.12
N PHE A 9 19.45 7.71 18.09
CA PHE A 9 19.47 8.29 16.75
C PHE A 9 18.81 9.68 16.70
N PHE A 10 17.66 9.86 17.36
CA PHE A 10 17.00 11.17 17.40
C PHE A 10 17.80 12.20 18.21
N ILE A 11 18.46 11.78 19.31
CA ILE A 11 19.40 12.62 20.06
C ILE A 11 20.56 13.07 19.15
N PHE A 12 21.11 12.15 18.35
CA PHE A 12 22.16 12.47 17.38
C PHE A 12 21.69 13.49 16.33
N CYS A 13 20.50 13.29 15.74
CA CYS A 13 19.92 14.24 14.79
C CYS A 13 19.68 15.63 15.41
N GLN A 14 19.21 15.67 16.66
CA GLN A 14 19.01 16.92 17.39
C GLN A 14 20.34 17.64 17.65
N GLY A 15 21.39 16.89 18.00
CA GLY A 15 22.75 17.42 18.15
C GLY A 15 23.30 18.07 16.88
N ILE A 16 23.05 17.47 15.70
CA ILE A 16 23.43 18.06 14.40
C ILE A 16 22.69 19.39 14.16
N LYS A 17 21.41 19.45 14.50
CA LYS A 17 20.60 20.66 14.34
C LYS A 17 21.06 21.79 15.27
N ASP A 18 21.31 21.48 16.53
CA ASP A 18 21.67 22.47 17.55
C ASP A 18 23.10 23.00 17.37
N ALA A 19 24.03 22.14 16.95
CA ALA A 19 25.40 22.53 16.64
C ALA A 19 25.51 23.47 15.43
N ARG A 20 24.44 23.67 14.65
CA ARG A 20 24.42 24.42 13.38
C ARG A 20 25.58 24.04 12.46
N CYS A 21 26.01 22.78 12.50
CA CYS A 21 27.14 22.29 11.72
C CYS A 21 26.83 22.21 10.21
N CYS A 22 25.57 22.41 9.83
CA CYS A 22 25.11 22.37 8.45
C CYS A 22 24.46 23.71 8.07
N LEU A 23 24.68 24.16 6.84
CA LEU A 23 23.91 25.29 6.30
C LEU A 23 22.41 24.95 6.34
N PRO A 24 21.52 25.89 6.75
CA PRO A 24 20.09 25.63 6.91
C PRO A 24 19.38 25.11 5.65
N LYS A 25 19.93 25.40 4.46
CA LYS A 25 19.39 24.96 3.16
C LYS A 25 20.17 23.79 2.54
N SER A 26 21.13 23.21 3.26
CA SER A 26 21.84 22.01 2.79
C SER A 26 20.90 20.81 2.77
N ARG A 27 21.12 19.87 1.83
CA ARG A 27 20.39 18.60 1.74
C ARG A 27 20.44 17.83 3.07
N LEU A 28 21.57 17.87 3.78
CA LEU A 28 21.73 17.22 5.08
C LEU A 28 20.83 17.87 6.14
N SER A 29 20.80 19.21 6.21
CA SER A 29 19.94 19.93 7.15
C SER A 29 18.47 19.66 6.90
N GLN A 30 18.06 19.57 5.62
CA GLN A 30 16.69 19.22 5.24
C GLN A 30 16.33 17.79 5.64
N GLY A 31 17.23 16.82 5.44
CA GLY A 31 17.02 15.43 5.85
C GLY A 31 16.90 15.27 7.36
N VAL A 32 17.77 15.93 8.13
CA VAL A 32 17.72 15.92 9.60
C VAL A 32 16.40 16.54 10.09
N GLN A 33 16.02 17.69 9.53
CA GLN A 33 14.75 18.34 9.87
C GLN A 33 13.56 17.43 9.55
N TYR A 34 13.55 16.80 8.37
CA TYR A 34 12.52 15.87 7.93
C TYR A 34 12.32 14.70 8.91
N VAL A 35 13.42 14.11 9.40
CA VAL A 35 13.39 12.99 10.35
C VAL A 35 12.87 13.44 11.71
N LEU A 36 13.31 14.60 12.21
CA LEU A 36 12.87 15.13 13.50
C LEU A 36 11.37 15.45 13.50
N ASP A 37 10.88 16.07 12.42
CA ASP A 37 9.47 16.41 12.24
C ASP A 37 8.55 15.17 12.22
N ARG A 38 9.09 14.02 11.78
CA ARG A 38 8.37 12.73 11.69
C ARG A 38 8.73 11.72 12.77
N SER A 39 9.44 12.14 13.82
CA SER A 39 9.90 11.24 14.88
C SER A 39 8.77 10.40 15.49
N GLN A 40 7.59 11.02 15.71
CA GLN A 40 6.41 10.32 16.23
C GLN A 40 5.90 9.25 15.25
N GLU A 41 5.78 9.59 13.96
CA GLU A 41 5.31 8.67 12.92
C GLU A 41 6.26 7.49 12.74
N LEU A 42 7.58 7.76 12.73
CA LEU A 42 8.62 6.74 12.63
C LEU A 42 8.63 5.77 13.82
N MET A 43 8.07 6.15 14.97
CA MET A 43 7.94 5.27 16.14
C MET A 43 6.66 4.44 16.14
N ASN A 44 5.72 4.64 15.22
CA ASN A 44 4.43 3.94 15.23
C ASN A 44 4.57 2.41 15.13
N PHE A 45 5.58 1.91 14.43
CA PHE A 45 5.83 0.46 14.36
C PHE A 45 6.22 -0.17 15.71
N LEU A 46 6.62 0.63 16.69
CA LEU A 46 6.83 0.15 18.06
C LEU A 46 5.50 -0.09 18.80
N ASN A 47 4.43 0.58 18.35
CA ASN A 47 3.10 0.49 18.95
C ASN A 47 2.26 -0.62 18.30
N ASP A 48 2.40 -0.85 16.99
CA ASP A 48 1.70 -1.88 16.23
C ASP A 48 2.69 -2.84 15.55
N GLY A 49 2.60 -4.12 15.91
CA GLY A 49 3.44 -5.18 15.34
C GLY A 49 3.09 -5.57 13.91
N ASN A 50 1.95 -5.11 13.38
CA ASN A 50 1.59 -5.29 11.97
C ASN A 50 2.23 -4.25 11.05
N CYS A 51 2.81 -3.18 11.62
CA CYS A 51 3.51 -2.17 10.83
C CYS A 51 4.94 -2.62 10.54
N ASP A 52 5.28 -2.70 9.26
CA ASP A 52 6.66 -2.93 8.83
C ASP A 52 7.53 -1.70 9.13
N VAL A 53 8.76 -1.92 9.61
CA VAL A 53 9.75 -0.85 9.78
C VAL A 53 10.25 -0.29 8.44
N SER A 54 10.15 -1.10 7.39
CA SER A 54 10.59 -0.73 6.03
C SER A 54 9.41 -0.43 5.14
N ASN A 55 9.59 0.52 4.22
CA ASN A 55 8.60 0.83 3.19
C ASN A 55 8.52 -0.21 2.05
N ASN A 56 9.34 -1.28 2.10
CA ASN A 56 9.47 -2.24 1.02
C ASN A 56 8.13 -2.87 0.61
N THR A 57 7.27 -3.18 1.57
CA THR A 57 5.95 -3.77 1.30
C THR A 57 5.08 -2.82 0.50
N ALA A 58 4.97 -1.55 0.93
CA ALA A 58 4.19 -0.55 0.21
C ALA A 58 4.80 -0.20 -1.15
N GLU A 59 6.13 -0.13 -1.26
CA GLU A 59 6.82 0.08 -2.54
C GLU A 59 6.58 -1.07 -3.53
N ASN A 60 6.61 -2.30 -3.04
CA ASN A 60 6.29 -3.46 -3.88
C ASN A 60 4.81 -3.44 -4.30
N SER A 61 3.87 -3.11 -3.41
CA SER A 61 2.45 -3.03 -3.75
C SER A 61 2.12 -1.95 -4.78
N ILE A 62 2.80 -0.80 -4.75
CA ILE A 62 2.58 0.27 -5.74
C ILE A 62 3.37 0.07 -7.04
N ARG A 63 4.43 -0.77 -7.02
CA ARG A 63 5.31 -1.00 -8.17
C ARG A 63 4.55 -1.41 -9.44
N PRO A 64 3.62 -2.40 -9.43
CA PRO A 64 2.87 -2.78 -10.62
C PRO A 64 2.15 -1.60 -11.28
N PHE A 65 1.55 -0.72 -10.50
CA PHE A 65 0.91 0.50 -11.01
C PHE A 65 1.93 1.46 -11.64
N THR A 66 3.08 1.68 -10.97
CA THR A 66 4.11 2.60 -11.47
C THR A 66 4.84 2.10 -12.73
N VAL A 67 4.95 0.78 -12.90
CA VAL A 67 5.51 0.13 -14.10
C VAL A 67 4.47 0.14 -15.21
N GLY A 68 3.25 -0.33 -14.93
CA GLY A 68 2.16 -0.43 -15.89
C GLY A 68 1.71 0.90 -16.49
N ARG A 69 1.92 2.04 -15.81
CA ARG A 69 1.57 3.37 -16.35
C ARG A 69 2.21 3.70 -17.72
N LYS A 70 3.35 3.08 -18.05
CA LYS A 70 3.98 3.22 -19.38
C LYS A 70 3.22 2.47 -20.48
N ASN A 71 2.48 1.43 -20.10
CA ASN A 71 1.74 0.53 -20.98
C ASN A 71 0.24 0.88 -21.03
N PHE A 72 -0.25 1.74 -20.13
CA PHE A 72 -1.63 2.23 -20.15
C PHE A 72 -1.81 3.30 -21.22
N LEU A 73 -2.12 2.85 -22.43
CA LEU A 73 -2.42 3.68 -23.61
C LEU A 73 -3.62 4.64 -23.44
N PHE A 74 -4.34 4.61 -22.30
CA PHE A 74 -5.58 5.38 -22.10
C PHE A 74 -5.61 6.23 -20.83
N ASN A 75 -4.52 6.28 -20.04
CA ASN A 75 -4.43 7.13 -18.84
C ASN A 75 -4.04 8.57 -19.17
N PHE A 76 -4.76 9.19 -20.10
CA PHE A 76 -4.54 10.58 -20.51
C PHE A 76 -5.32 11.60 -19.67
N THR A 77 -6.31 11.15 -18.90
CA THR A 77 -7.17 12.01 -18.08
C THR A 77 -6.99 11.71 -16.60
N GLU A 78 -7.18 12.72 -15.75
CA GLU A 78 -7.17 12.59 -14.28
C GLU A 78 -8.15 11.50 -13.82
N ASN A 79 -9.36 11.50 -14.40
CA ASN A 79 -10.37 10.49 -14.13
C ASN A 79 -9.92 9.06 -14.49
N GLY A 80 -9.16 8.88 -15.59
CA GLY A 80 -8.61 7.58 -15.96
C GLY A 80 -7.54 7.09 -14.95
N ALA A 81 -6.75 8.02 -14.42
CA ALA A 81 -5.78 7.72 -13.37
C ALA A 81 -6.45 7.33 -12.05
N ASP A 82 -7.50 8.05 -11.64
CA ASP A 82 -8.27 7.75 -10.42
C ASP A 82 -8.94 6.38 -10.49
N VAL A 83 -9.59 6.08 -11.61
CA VAL A 83 -10.23 4.78 -11.85
C VAL A 83 -9.19 3.66 -11.84
N SER A 84 -8.04 3.86 -12.49
CA SER A 84 -6.94 2.88 -12.48
C SER A 84 -6.41 2.65 -11.07
N ALA A 85 -6.20 3.71 -10.29
CA ALA A 85 -5.76 3.61 -8.90
C ALA A 85 -6.78 2.82 -8.04
N GLY A 86 -8.08 3.04 -8.26
CA GLY A 86 -9.14 2.27 -7.61
C GLY A 86 -9.06 0.77 -7.90
N TYR A 87 -8.90 0.38 -9.17
CA TYR A 87 -8.78 -1.04 -9.55
C TYR A 87 -7.54 -1.70 -8.94
N TYR A 88 -6.37 -1.04 -9.01
CA TYR A 88 -5.14 -1.56 -8.41
C TYR A 88 -5.26 -1.68 -6.89
N THR A 89 -5.96 -0.74 -6.23
CA THR A 89 -6.21 -0.82 -4.79
C THR A 89 -7.01 -2.07 -4.43
N ILE A 90 -8.06 -2.39 -5.18
CA ILE A 90 -8.87 -3.61 -4.95
C ILE A 90 -8.02 -4.87 -5.13
N ILE A 91 -7.22 -4.92 -6.21
CA ILE A 91 -6.34 -6.05 -6.52
C ILE A 91 -5.29 -6.25 -5.41
N GLN A 92 -4.56 -5.18 -5.04
CA GLN A 92 -3.52 -5.25 -4.02
C GLN A 92 -4.10 -5.60 -2.65
N THR A 93 -5.30 -5.12 -2.33
CA THR A 93 -6.00 -5.50 -1.09
C THR A 93 -6.39 -6.98 -1.11
N ALA A 94 -6.82 -7.53 -2.25
CA ALA A 94 -7.12 -8.95 -2.39
C ALA A 94 -5.86 -9.81 -2.20
N ILE A 95 -4.74 -9.42 -2.81
CA ILE A 95 -3.44 -10.08 -2.64
C ILE A 95 -3.01 -10.06 -1.17
N ALA A 96 -3.12 -8.90 -0.51
CA ALA A 96 -2.78 -8.75 0.92
C ALA A 96 -3.65 -9.62 1.85
N ASN A 97 -4.84 -10.02 1.41
CA ASN A 97 -5.75 -10.93 2.11
C ASN A 97 -5.60 -12.41 1.68
N GLY A 98 -4.57 -12.74 0.88
CA GLY A 98 -4.30 -14.10 0.43
C GLY A 98 -5.29 -14.62 -0.62
N LEU A 99 -5.93 -13.72 -1.37
CA LEU A 99 -6.86 -14.07 -2.44
C LEU A 99 -6.17 -14.08 -3.80
N ALA A 100 -6.58 -15.00 -4.67
CA ALA A 100 -6.24 -15.00 -6.07
C ALA A 100 -7.01 -13.85 -6.77
N PRO A 101 -6.34 -12.80 -7.30
CA PRO A 101 -7.00 -11.58 -7.73
C PRO A 101 -8.06 -11.79 -8.82
N TYR A 102 -7.75 -12.64 -9.80
CA TYR A 102 -8.67 -12.92 -10.91
C TYR A 102 -9.99 -13.53 -10.41
N LYS A 103 -9.91 -14.61 -9.61
CA LYS A 103 -11.08 -15.29 -9.06
C LYS A 103 -11.89 -14.41 -8.13
N TYR A 104 -11.20 -13.59 -7.33
CA TYR A 104 -11.86 -12.64 -6.44
C TYR A 104 -12.60 -11.56 -7.23
N LEU A 105 -12.02 -11.01 -8.29
CA LEU A 105 -12.67 -10.01 -9.15
C LEU A 105 -13.86 -10.61 -9.90
N GLU A 106 -13.73 -11.83 -10.41
CA GLU A 106 -14.85 -12.55 -11.05
C GLU A 106 -16.03 -12.68 -10.09
N TRP A 107 -15.79 -13.23 -8.90
CA TRP A 107 -16.81 -13.35 -7.86
C TRP A 107 -17.39 -11.99 -7.45
N LEU A 108 -16.56 -10.99 -7.20
CA LEU A 108 -16.97 -9.65 -6.78
C LEU A 108 -17.91 -9.03 -7.82
N LEU A 109 -17.57 -9.10 -9.11
CA LEU A 109 -18.38 -8.53 -10.18
C LEU A 109 -19.70 -9.29 -10.36
N THR A 110 -19.71 -10.62 -10.19
CA THR A 110 -20.94 -11.43 -10.20
C THR A 110 -21.87 -11.06 -9.04
N GLU A 111 -21.35 -10.96 -7.82
CA GLU A 111 -22.14 -10.62 -6.64
C GLU A 111 -22.66 -9.17 -6.68
N ILE A 112 -21.83 -8.21 -7.09
CA ILE A 112 -22.24 -6.81 -7.24
C ILE A 112 -23.40 -6.69 -8.24
N SER A 113 -23.35 -7.43 -9.35
CA SER A 113 -24.45 -7.42 -10.34
C SER A 113 -25.78 -7.94 -9.78
N SER A 114 -25.73 -8.77 -8.74
CA SER A 114 -26.90 -9.34 -8.06
C SER A 114 -27.51 -8.39 -7.00
N VAL A 115 -26.73 -7.44 -6.48
CA VAL A 115 -27.17 -6.46 -5.48
C VAL A 115 -27.86 -5.28 -6.16
N ARG A 116 -29.20 -5.22 -6.12
CA ARG A 116 -29.98 -4.09 -6.69
C ARG A 116 -29.54 -2.74 -6.11
N PRO A 117 -29.58 -1.65 -6.92
CA PRO A 117 -28.95 -0.36 -6.61
C PRO A 117 -29.63 0.48 -5.52
N LYS A 118 -30.59 -0.05 -4.75
CA LYS A 118 -31.40 0.78 -3.85
C LYS A 118 -30.78 1.04 -2.47
N ASN A 119 -29.78 0.28 -2.02
CA ASN A 119 -29.10 0.46 -0.72
C ASN A 119 -27.63 0.01 -0.78
N VAL A 120 -26.85 0.64 -1.66
CA VAL A 120 -25.55 0.14 -2.15
C VAL A 120 -24.45 0.13 -1.08
N LEU A 121 -24.37 1.13 -0.19
CA LEU A 121 -23.20 1.27 0.69
C LEU A 121 -23.28 0.50 2.02
N SER A 122 -24.47 0.32 2.58
CA SER A 122 -24.62 -0.26 3.93
C SER A 122 -24.50 -1.79 3.98
N ASN A 123 -24.61 -2.47 2.84
CA ASN A 123 -24.64 -3.93 2.79
C ASN A 123 -23.42 -4.57 2.12
N MET A 124 -22.40 -3.83 1.70
CA MET A 124 -21.27 -4.40 0.91
C MET A 124 -20.12 -4.98 1.73
N SER A 125 -20.17 -4.92 3.06
CA SER A 125 -19.08 -5.44 3.90
C SER A 125 -18.76 -6.91 3.64
N HIS A 126 -19.75 -7.69 3.18
CA HIS A 126 -19.57 -9.09 2.85
C HIS A 126 -18.78 -9.34 1.55
N LEU A 127 -18.62 -8.32 0.71
CA LEU A 127 -17.88 -8.36 -0.55
C LEU A 127 -16.41 -8.00 -0.36
N LEU A 128 -16.01 -7.51 0.81
CA LEU A 128 -14.64 -7.04 1.05
C LEU A 128 -13.66 -8.23 1.15
N PRO A 129 -12.37 -8.03 0.81
CA PRO A 129 -11.39 -9.12 0.77
C PRO A 129 -11.20 -9.89 2.08
N TRP A 130 -11.47 -9.25 3.22
CA TRP A 130 -11.37 -9.83 4.56
C TRP A 130 -12.68 -10.45 5.06
N SER A 131 -13.72 -10.51 4.22
CA SER A 131 -15.01 -11.09 4.58
C SER A 131 -14.95 -12.62 4.62
N ASP A 132 -15.63 -13.22 5.59
CA ASP A 132 -15.81 -14.68 5.70
C ASP A 132 -16.68 -15.25 4.57
N LYS A 133 -17.42 -14.40 3.84
CA LYS A 133 -18.29 -14.84 2.74
C LYS A 133 -17.56 -15.03 1.41
N VAL A 134 -16.28 -14.63 1.33
CA VAL A 134 -15.48 -14.85 0.13
C VAL A 134 -15.30 -16.36 -0.09
N PRO A 135 -15.64 -16.91 -1.28
CA PRO A 135 -15.53 -18.34 -1.55
C PRO A 135 -14.13 -18.87 -1.29
N ALA A 136 -14.05 -20.10 -0.77
CA ALA A 136 -12.77 -20.77 -0.53
C ALA A 136 -11.95 -20.93 -1.83
N ASP A 137 -12.61 -21.07 -2.98
CA ASP A 137 -11.97 -21.19 -4.29
C ASP A 137 -11.19 -19.93 -4.71
N CYS A 138 -11.56 -18.76 -4.15
CA CYS A 138 -10.87 -17.49 -4.37
C CYS A 138 -9.60 -17.36 -3.53
N ARG A 139 -9.38 -18.22 -2.52
CA ARG A 139 -8.14 -18.21 -1.74
C ARG A 139 -7.01 -18.77 -2.61
N SER A 140 -5.87 -18.09 -2.62
CA SER A 140 -4.73 -18.57 -3.38
C SER A 140 -4.07 -19.74 -2.64
N ASN A 141 -3.85 -20.85 -3.35
CA ASN A 141 -3.11 -22.01 -2.83
C ASN A 141 -1.60 -21.91 -3.14
N ASN A 142 -1.16 -20.93 -3.94
CA ASN A 142 0.23 -20.77 -4.37
C ASN A 142 0.67 -19.29 -4.43
N LEU A 143 1.90 -19.00 -3.98
CA LEU A 143 2.50 -17.67 -4.09
C LEU A 143 2.74 -17.22 -5.54
N GLU A 144 2.86 -18.16 -6.48
CA GLU A 144 3.10 -17.88 -7.91
C GLU A 144 1.89 -17.23 -8.59
N ASP A 145 0.66 -17.61 -8.21
CA ASP A 145 -0.58 -17.05 -8.76
C ASP A 145 -0.75 -15.56 -8.40
N LEU A 146 -0.12 -15.12 -7.31
CA LEU A 146 -0.10 -13.71 -6.88
C LEU A 146 0.86 -12.87 -7.74
N ARG A 147 1.90 -13.49 -8.30
CA ARG A 147 2.94 -12.86 -9.13
C ARG A 147 2.56 -12.77 -10.61
N GLN A 148 1.75 -13.69 -11.13
CA GLN A 148 1.32 -13.67 -12.53
C GLN A 148 0.49 -12.42 -12.89
N ALA A 149 -0.18 -11.81 -11.91
CA ALA A 149 -0.86 -10.52 -12.08
C ALA A 149 0.12 -9.33 -12.26
N GLU A 150 1.37 -9.47 -11.80
CA GLU A 150 2.41 -8.43 -11.94
C GLU A 150 3.09 -8.51 -13.31
N THR A 151 3.32 -9.71 -13.83
CA THR A 151 4.01 -9.95 -15.12
C THR A 151 3.14 -9.70 -16.35
N ALA A 152 1.81 -9.78 -16.23
CA ALA A 152 0.89 -9.46 -17.33
C ALA A 152 0.90 -7.97 -17.74
N SER A 153 1.67 -7.13 -17.02
CA SER A 153 1.90 -5.72 -17.33
C SER A 153 3.24 -5.44 -18.00
N GLU A 154 4.09 -6.46 -18.21
CA GLU A 154 5.43 -6.30 -18.82
C GLU A 154 5.47 -6.63 -20.33
N ASP A 155 4.47 -7.37 -20.85
CA ASP A 155 4.28 -7.68 -22.27
C ASP A 155 3.22 -6.77 -22.94
#